data_AF-A0A177B4N3-F1
#
_entry.id   AF-A0A177B4N3-F1
#
_cell.length_a   1.000
_cell.length_b   1.000
_cell.length_c   1.000
_cell.angle_alpha   90.00
_cell.angle_beta   90.00
_cell.angle_gamma   90.00
#
_symmetry.space_group_name_H-M   'P 1'
#
loop_
_entity.id
_entity.type
_entity.pdbx_description
1 polymer ?
#
loop_
_entity_poly.entity_id
_entity_poly.type
_entity_poly.pdbx_seq_one_letter_code
_entity_poly.pdbx_strand_id
1 'polypeptide(L)'
;MTDKVKLKDIKPYITCSLCEGYLIHASTITECLHSFCKSCIVKYLADNKNCPECDKILHPTNPLTVVMVDNTLQDLIYKLLPNLKKGIPYLNCTHLVVNTEKAITFYRKHDMKIPPDIDYKKKDVDKIPEKYIIDNTIDLELKPYNIENIDLLCRPYIRCPAKMTIKLVKKFVSLKLLKDIKRYDEIEIFCDKEILGKDHTLEFINLTKHTNKKAPLLLFYNICRIS
;
A
#
# COMPACT_ATOMS: atom_id res chain seq x y z
N MET A 1 25.53 22.94 -1.34
CA MET A 1 26.38 21.86 -0.81
C MET A 1 25.56 20.59 -0.79
N THR A 2 25.95 19.54 -1.51
CA THR A 2 25.31 18.22 -1.40
C THR A 2 26.25 17.32 -0.63
N ASP A 3 26.07 17.27 0.68
CA ASP A 3 26.83 16.33 1.53
C ASP A 3 26.48 14.90 1.10
N LYS A 4 27.48 14.18 0.60
CA LYS A 4 27.33 12.81 0.15
C LYS A 4 27.44 11.88 1.34
N VAL A 5 26.32 11.33 1.79
CA VAL A 5 26.28 10.28 2.82
C VAL A 5 26.68 8.94 2.21
N LYS A 6 27.54 8.18 2.90
CA LYS A 6 27.96 6.86 2.41
C LYS A 6 26.87 5.83 2.72
N LEU A 7 26.54 5.00 1.73
CA LEU A 7 25.49 3.99 1.85
C LEU A 7 25.73 3.01 3.03
N LYS A 8 26.99 2.71 3.33
CA LYS A 8 27.37 1.84 4.45
C LYS A 8 26.86 2.35 5.81
N ASP A 9 26.75 3.66 5.98
CA ASP A 9 26.32 4.28 7.23
C ASP A 9 24.79 4.27 7.34
N ILE A 10 24.09 4.15 6.21
CA ILE A 10 22.62 4.06 6.13
C ILE A 10 22.15 2.60 6.17
N LYS A 11 22.96 1.67 5.64
CA LYS A 11 22.62 0.24 5.47
C LYS A 11 21.92 -0.37 6.70
N PRO A 12 22.39 -0.19 7.95
CA PRO A 12 21.75 -0.80 9.12
C PRO A 12 20.28 -0.42 9.33
N TYR A 13 19.87 0.76 8.85
CA TYR A 13 18.52 1.31 9.05
C TYR A 13 17.54 0.93 7.94
N ILE A 14 18.02 0.29 6.86
CA ILE A 14 17.22 -0.03 5.68
C ILE A 14 17.32 -1.51 5.28
N THR A 15 17.94 -2.34 6.11
CA THR A 15 18.09 -3.79 5.89
C THR A 15 17.19 -4.60 6.81
N CYS A 16 16.68 -5.71 6.30
CA CYS A 16 15.90 -6.69 7.03
C CYS A 16 16.83 -7.69 7.71
N SER A 17 16.73 -7.86 9.02
CA SER A 17 17.52 -8.84 9.78
C SER A 17 17.18 -10.30 9.45
N LEU A 18 15.96 -10.58 8.99
CA LEU A 18 15.52 -11.94 8.64
C LEU A 18 16.09 -12.47 7.31
N CYS A 19 16.28 -11.59 6.32
CA CYS A 19 16.82 -11.98 5.01
C CYS A 19 18.17 -11.35 4.68
N GLU A 20 18.68 -10.45 5.52
CA GLU A 20 19.93 -9.69 5.32
C GLU A 20 19.94 -8.81 4.04
N GLY A 21 18.79 -8.68 3.38
CA GLY A 21 18.57 -7.83 2.21
C GLY A 21 18.06 -6.43 2.60
N TYR A 22 17.91 -5.53 1.61
CA TYR A 22 17.17 -4.28 1.84
C TYR A 22 15.69 -4.57 2.09
N LEU A 23 15.06 -3.74 2.90
CA LEU A 23 13.64 -3.85 3.22
C LEU A 23 12.78 -3.68 1.96
N ILE A 24 11.97 -4.70 1.64
CA ILE A 24 10.96 -4.70 0.59
C ILE A 24 9.58 -4.86 1.23
N HIS A 25 8.66 -3.96 0.88
CA HIS A 25 7.40 -3.77 1.61
C HIS A 25 7.64 -3.70 3.12
N ALA A 26 8.44 -2.71 3.54
CA ALA A 26 8.83 -2.49 4.92
C ALA A 26 7.60 -2.58 5.83
N SER A 27 7.67 -3.48 6.81
CA SER A 27 6.63 -3.76 7.79
C SER A 27 7.23 -3.62 9.17
N THR A 28 6.64 -2.73 9.96
CA THR A 28 7.13 -2.34 11.28
C THR A 28 6.19 -2.90 12.36
N ILE A 29 6.78 -3.50 13.38
CA ILE A 29 6.05 -3.94 14.57
C ILE A 29 5.76 -2.71 15.44
N THR A 30 4.51 -2.38 15.72
CA THR A 30 4.15 -1.16 16.46
C THR A 30 4.64 -1.16 17.91
N GLU A 31 4.81 -2.35 18.49
CA GLU A 31 5.19 -2.57 19.89
C GLU A 31 6.68 -2.37 20.18
N CYS A 32 7.55 -2.46 19.17
CA CYS A 32 9.01 -2.34 19.36
C CYS A 32 9.72 -1.58 18.24
N LEU A 33 9.00 -1.14 17.20
CA LEU A 33 9.50 -0.37 16.06
C LEU A 33 10.60 -1.05 15.23
N HIS A 34 10.81 -2.36 15.40
CA HIS A 34 11.66 -3.12 14.48
C HIS A 34 10.94 -3.36 13.16
N SER A 35 11.68 -3.22 12.06
CA SER A 35 11.16 -3.25 10.69
C SER A 35 11.76 -4.40 9.90
N PHE A 36 10.91 -5.07 9.11
CA PHE A 36 11.26 -6.26 8.34
C PHE A 36 10.62 -6.18 6.95
N CYS A 37 11.04 -7.04 6.01
CA CYS A 37 10.27 -7.23 4.78
C CYS A 37 8.92 -7.88 5.12
N LYS A 38 7.85 -7.51 4.41
CA LYS A 38 6.52 -8.07 4.63
C LYS A 38 6.50 -9.60 4.61
N SER A 39 7.02 -10.24 3.55
CA SER A 39 7.06 -11.71 3.50
C SER A 39 7.88 -12.31 4.63
N CYS A 40 9.00 -11.69 5.00
CA CYS A 40 9.89 -12.21 6.03
C CYS A 40 9.18 -12.27 7.38
N ILE A 41 8.60 -11.16 7.83
CA ILE A 41 7.94 -11.12 9.14
C ILE A 41 6.65 -11.94 9.15
N VAL A 42 5.89 -11.92 8.06
CA VAL A 42 4.68 -12.74 7.92
C VAL A 42 5.01 -14.23 8.01
N LYS A 43 6.06 -14.68 7.30
CA LYS A 43 6.52 -16.07 7.34
C LYS A 43 7.02 -16.45 8.73
N TYR A 44 7.79 -15.58 9.38
CA TYR A 44 8.30 -15.82 10.73
C TYR A 44 7.18 -15.97 11.77
N LEU A 45 6.19 -15.08 11.73
CA LEU A 45 5.05 -15.06 12.66
C LEU A 45 3.99 -16.14 12.38
N ALA A 46 4.19 -16.98 11.36
CA ALA A 46 3.39 -18.19 11.18
C ALA A 46 3.65 -19.19 12.30
N ASP A 47 4.93 -19.31 12.72
CA ASP A 47 5.39 -20.29 13.71
C ASP A 47 5.78 -19.64 15.05
N ASN A 48 5.92 -18.30 15.08
CA ASN A 48 6.43 -17.55 16.24
C ASN A 48 5.48 -16.41 16.65
N LYS A 49 5.57 -15.96 17.91
CA LYS A 49 4.72 -14.90 18.48
C LYS A 49 5.51 -13.71 19.05
N ASN A 50 6.81 -13.72 18.90
CA ASN A 50 7.77 -12.75 19.40
C ASN A 50 8.38 -11.94 18.26
N CYS A 51 9.04 -10.83 18.61
CA CYS A 51 9.84 -10.06 17.68
C CYS A 51 11.16 -10.80 17.37
N PRO A 52 11.57 -10.93 16.10
CA PRO A 52 12.85 -11.56 15.74
C PRO A 52 14.11 -10.87 16.30
N GLU A 53 14.02 -9.57 16.61
CA GLU A 53 15.19 -8.77 17.03
C GLU A 53 15.29 -8.59 18.55
N CYS A 54 14.16 -8.36 19.23
CA CYS A 54 14.15 -8.08 20.66
C CYS A 54 13.40 -9.11 21.51
N ASP A 55 12.90 -10.19 20.89
CA ASP A 55 12.18 -11.29 21.55
C ASP A 55 10.90 -10.88 22.32
N LYS A 56 10.47 -9.62 22.21
CA LYS A 56 9.23 -9.13 22.83
C LYS A 56 8.04 -9.91 22.27
N ILE A 57 7.20 -10.45 23.14
CA ILE A 57 5.92 -11.08 22.76
C ILE A 57 5.01 -10.01 22.17
N LEU A 58 4.56 -10.23 20.93
CA LEU A 58 3.79 -9.26 20.16
C LEU A 58 2.30 -9.29 20.52
N HIS A 59 1.74 -10.49 20.54
CA HIS A 59 0.34 -10.72 20.88
C HIS A 59 0.13 -12.19 21.30
N PRO A 60 -0.73 -12.48 22.29
CA PRO A 60 -0.94 -13.85 22.78
C PRO A 60 -1.48 -14.85 21.74
N THR A 61 -2.41 -14.41 20.89
CA THR A 61 -3.10 -15.26 19.89
C THR A 61 -2.77 -14.94 18.44
N ASN A 62 -2.75 -13.66 18.03
CA ASN A 62 -2.49 -13.24 16.66
C ASN A 62 -1.41 -12.14 16.57
N PRO A 63 -0.12 -12.49 16.42
CA PRO A 63 0.98 -11.51 16.39
C PRO A 63 0.96 -10.58 15.17
N LEU A 64 0.20 -10.89 14.11
CA LEU A 64 0.10 -10.05 12.91
C LEU A 64 -0.73 -8.78 13.14
N THR A 65 -1.53 -8.70 14.21
CA THR A 65 -2.39 -7.53 14.48
C THR A 65 -1.59 -6.27 14.82
N VAL A 66 -0.35 -6.43 15.30
CA VAL A 66 0.56 -5.34 15.67
C VAL A 66 1.63 -5.08 14.60
N VAL A 67 1.54 -5.76 13.46
CA VAL A 67 2.45 -5.54 12.32
C VAL A 67 1.75 -4.63 11.33
N MET A 68 2.38 -3.49 11.04
CA MET A 68 1.84 -2.47 10.14
C MET A 68 2.82 -2.21 9.01
N VAL A 69 2.32 -2.04 7.77
CA VAL A 69 3.19 -1.60 6.67
C VAL A 69 3.63 -0.17 6.88
N ASP A 70 4.93 0.05 6.70
CA ASP A 70 5.61 1.32 6.84
C ASP A 70 5.90 1.90 5.45
N ASN A 71 4.87 2.52 4.88
CA ASN A 71 4.96 3.19 3.57
C ASN A 71 6.01 4.31 3.59
N THR A 72 6.19 4.99 4.72
CA THR A 72 7.14 6.09 4.85
C THR A 72 8.57 5.58 4.78
N LEU A 73 8.88 4.54 5.54
CA LEU A 73 10.18 3.87 5.49
C LEU A 73 10.44 3.30 4.09
N GLN A 74 9.43 2.67 3.49
CA GLN A 74 9.55 2.12 2.14
C GLN A 74 9.84 3.21 1.09
N ASP A 75 9.14 4.34 1.17
CA ASP A 75 9.35 5.48 0.28
C ASP A 75 10.73 6.11 0.48
N LEU A 76 11.21 6.18 1.72
CA LEU A 76 12.56 6.65 2.05
C LEU A 76 13.61 5.72 1.43
N ILE A 77 13.46 4.40 1.58
CA ILE A 77 14.34 3.40 0.98
C ILE A 77 14.39 3.57 -0.54
N TYR A 78 13.23 3.74 -1.20
CA TYR A 78 13.18 3.90 -2.66
C TYR A 78 13.71 5.24 -3.16
N LYS A 79 13.68 6.30 -2.33
CA LYS A 79 14.34 7.58 -2.65
C LYS A 79 15.85 7.47 -2.51
N LEU A 80 16.34 6.76 -1.50
CA LEU A 80 17.76 6.53 -1.26
C LEU A 80 18.37 5.55 -2.27
N LEU A 81 17.62 4.52 -2.64
CA LEU A 81 18.02 3.45 -3.55
C LEU A 81 17.06 3.37 -4.75
N PRO A 82 17.09 4.35 -5.68
CA PRO A 82 16.16 4.40 -6.81
C PRO A 82 16.29 3.19 -7.76
N ASN A 83 17.45 2.52 -7.79
CA ASN A 83 17.66 1.31 -8.58
C ASN A 83 16.90 0.10 -7.99
N LEU A 84 16.62 0.10 -6.69
CA LEU A 84 15.78 -0.92 -6.04
C LEU A 84 14.33 -0.81 -6.53
N LYS A 85 13.81 0.41 -6.66
CA LYS A 85 12.48 0.70 -7.22
C LYS A 85 12.36 0.31 -8.70
N LYS A 86 13.44 0.50 -9.49
CA LYS A 86 13.45 0.16 -10.93
C LYS A 86 13.54 -1.36 -11.18
N GLY A 87 14.13 -2.12 -10.26
CA GLY A 87 14.24 -3.58 -10.35
C GLY A 87 12.97 -4.32 -9.93
N ILE A 88 12.12 -3.68 -9.13
CA ILE A 88 10.87 -4.23 -8.62
C ILE A 88 9.73 -3.49 -9.33
N PRO A 89 9.12 -4.04 -10.40
CA PRO A 89 7.92 -3.42 -10.93
C PRO A 89 6.88 -3.43 -9.82
N TYR A 90 6.24 -2.27 -9.63
CA TYR A 90 5.09 -2.05 -8.75
C TYR A 90 4.36 -3.35 -8.43
N LEU A 91 4.63 -3.93 -7.26
CA LEU A 91 3.83 -4.97 -6.64
C LEU A 91 2.52 -4.33 -6.16
N ASN A 92 1.78 -3.74 -7.10
CA ASN A 92 0.40 -3.39 -6.85
C ASN A 92 -0.35 -4.73 -6.85
N CYS A 93 -0.90 -5.07 -5.68
CA CYS A 93 -1.92 -6.09 -5.52
C CYS A 93 -2.89 -6.03 -6.70
N THR A 94 -2.85 -7.03 -7.58
CA THR A 94 -3.93 -7.59 -8.43
C THR A 94 -3.42 -8.32 -9.66
N HIS A 95 -2.18 -8.11 -10.13
CA HIS A 95 -1.61 -8.94 -11.20
C HIS A 95 -0.09 -9.09 -11.04
N LEU A 96 0.33 -10.25 -10.53
CA LEU A 96 1.72 -10.67 -10.39
C LEU A 96 2.37 -10.86 -11.77
N VAL A 97 2.90 -9.79 -12.35
CA VAL A 97 3.94 -9.86 -13.38
C VAL A 97 5.15 -9.12 -12.85
N VAL A 98 5.96 -9.82 -12.05
CA VAL A 98 7.23 -9.30 -11.58
C VAL A 98 8.27 -9.53 -12.66
N ASN A 99 8.94 -8.47 -13.11
CA ASN A 99 10.16 -8.51 -13.92
C ASN A 99 11.32 -8.86 -12.96
N THR A 100 11.24 -10.06 -12.38
CA THR A 100 12.08 -10.59 -11.28
C THR A 100 13.56 -10.54 -11.61
N GLU A 101 13.92 -10.66 -12.90
CA GLU A 101 15.30 -10.72 -13.35
C GLU A 101 16.13 -9.48 -12.97
N LYS A 102 15.56 -8.27 -13.06
CA LYS A 102 16.32 -7.04 -12.76
C LYS A 102 16.58 -6.83 -11.28
N ALA A 103 15.57 -7.11 -10.43
CA ALA A 103 15.77 -7.12 -8.98
C ALA A 103 16.77 -8.20 -8.57
N ILE A 104 16.60 -9.44 -9.03
CA ILE A 104 17.51 -10.55 -8.75
C ILE A 104 18.94 -10.20 -9.17
N THR A 105 19.12 -9.60 -10.35
CA THR A 105 20.44 -9.16 -10.84
C THR A 105 21.06 -8.09 -9.95
N PHE A 106 20.26 -7.15 -9.42
CA PHE A 106 20.74 -6.15 -8.48
C PHE A 106 21.26 -6.79 -7.18
N TYR A 107 20.47 -7.68 -6.57
CA TYR A 107 20.88 -8.37 -5.33
C TYR A 107 22.13 -9.24 -5.55
N ARG A 108 22.19 -9.99 -6.66
CA ARG A 108 23.38 -10.78 -7.05
C ARG A 108 24.61 -9.91 -7.27
N LYS A 109 24.47 -8.78 -7.96
CA LYS A 109 25.58 -7.85 -8.23
C LYS A 109 26.16 -7.24 -6.95
N HIS A 110 25.33 -7.08 -5.92
CA HIS A 110 25.72 -6.52 -4.64
C HIS A 110 26.04 -7.56 -3.56
N ASP A 111 26.12 -8.84 -3.93
CA ASP A 111 26.40 -9.98 -3.03
C ASP A 111 25.45 -10.03 -1.82
N MET A 112 24.16 -9.82 -2.09
CA MET A 112 23.10 -9.79 -1.07
C MET A 112 22.11 -10.93 -1.27
N LYS A 113 21.62 -11.49 -0.16
CA LYS A 113 20.53 -12.46 -0.15
C LYS A 113 19.26 -11.85 -0.75
N ILE A 114 18.62 -12.62 -1.63
CA ILE A 114 17.40 -12.19 -2.32
C ILE A 114 16.22 -12.36 -1.37
N PRO A 115 15.42 -11.30 -1.10
CA PRO A 115 14.22 -11.42 -0.29
C PRO A 115 13.23 -12.45 -0.87
N PRO A 116 12.51 -13.20 -0.02
CA PRO A 116 11.54 -14.21 -0.46
C PRO A 116 10.50 -13.65 -1.44
N ASP A 117 10.07 -12.39 -1.22
CA ASP A 117 9.14 -11.63 -2.09
C ASP A 117 9.53 -11.58 -3.57
N ILE A 118 10.81 -11.78 -3.91
CA ILE A 118 11.35 -11.62 -5.27
C ILE A 118 11.49 -12.97 -6.00
N ASP A 119 11.52 -14.09 -5.28
CA ASP A 119 11.77 -15.45 -5.83
C ASP A 119 10.49 -16.32 -5.89
N TYR A 120 9.30 -15.72 -5.81
CA TYR A 120 8.05 -16.46 -5.97
C TYR A 120 7.82 -16.84 -7.43
N LYS A 121 8.28 -18.04 -7.83
CA LYS A 121 7.79 -18.72 -9.04
C LYS A 121 6.31 -19.02 -8.87
N LYS A 122 5.54 -18.81 -9.95
CA LYS A 122 4.07 -18.90 -10.13
C LYS A 122 3.29 -20.08 -9.50
N LYS A 123 3.91 -21.06 -8.83
CA LYS A 123 3.27 -22.33 -8.46
C LYS A 123 2.64 -22.42 -7.06
N ASP A 124 2.88 -21.46 -6.16
CA ASP A 124 2.38 -21.52 -4.77
C ASP A 124 1.46 -20.35 -4.37
N VAL A 125 0.85 -19.66 -5.34
CA VAL A 125 -0.03 -18.49 -5.07
C VAL A 125 -1.37 -18.91 -4.44
N ASP A 126 -1.82 -20.14 -4.68
CA ASP A 126 -3.10 -20.64 -4.16
C ASP A 126 -3.06 -20.97 -2.65
N LYS A 127 -1.90 -20.82 -1.99
CA LYS A 127 -1.69 -21.12 -0.56
C LYS A 127 -1.25 -19.91 0.27
N ILE A 128 -1.57 -18.68 -0.14
CA ILE A 128 -1.40 -17.52 0.75
C ILE A 128 -2.76 -17.30 1.44
N PRO A 129 -2.94 -17.66 2.73
CA PRO A 129 -4.20 -17.42 3.41
C PRO A 129 -4.59 -15.94 3.33
N GLU A 130 -5.87 -15.70 3.05
CA GLU A 130 -6.47 -14.37 2.88
C GLU A 130 -6.17 -13.40 4.05
N LYS A 131 -5.89 -13.95 5.24
CA LYS A 131 -5.45 -13.20 6.44
C LYS A 131 -4.09 -12.50 6.28
N TYR A 132 -3.29 -12.86 5.28
CA TYR A 132 -1.98 -12.27 4.98
C TYR A 132 -2.03 -11.14 3.94
N ILE A 133 -3.22 -10.86 3.39
CA ILE A 133 -3.47 -9.72 2.49
C ILE A 133 -3.87 -8.51 3.36
N ILE A 134 -2.95 -8.03 4.18
CA ILE A 134 -3.16 -6.83 5.01
C ILE A 134 -3.06 -5.54 4.17
N ASP A 135 -2.51 -5.62 2.95
CA ASP A 135 -2.13 -4.44 2.15
C ASP A 135 -2.71 -4.42 0.74
N ASN A 136 -3.95 -4.87 0.54
CA ASN A 136 -4.63 -4.44 -0.68
C ASN A 136 -5.03 -2.98 -0.47
N THR A 137 -4.12 -2.04 -0.76
CA THR A 137 -4.39 -0.60 -0.75
C THR A 137 -4.46 -0.08 -2.17
N ILE A 138 -5.34 0.88 -2.40
CA ILE A 138 -5.53 1.54 -3.68
C ILE A 138 -5.24 3.03 -3.54
N ASP A 139 -4.55 3.58 -4.53
CA ASP A 139 -4.33 5.02 -4.66
C ASP A 139 -5.49 5.61 -5.45
N LEU A 140 -6.21 6.57 -4.85
CA LEU A 140 -7.32 7.29 -5.42
C LEU A 140 -6.91 8.72 -5.75
N GLU A 141 -7.47 9.25 -6.84
CA GLU A 141 -7.50 10.68 -7.13
C GLU A 141 -8.95 11.12 -7.24
N LEU A 142 -9.37 12.09 -6.43
CA LEU A 142 -10.73 12.64 -6.39
C LEU A 142 -10.78 13.99 -7.10
N LYS A 143 -11.60 14.10 -8.15
CA LYS A 143 -11.82 15.36 -8.88
C LYS A 143 -13.28 15.79 -8.84
N PRO A 144 -13.58 17.10 -8.89
CA PRO A 144 -14.96 17.53 -9.10
C PRO A 144 -15.44 17.05 -10.48
N TYR A 145 -16.68 16.59 -10.57
CA TYR A 145 -17.30 16.21 -11.84
C TYR A 145 -17.61 17.44 -12.70
N ASN A 146 -18.01 18.54 -12.05
CA ASN A 146 -18.15 19.85 -12.66
C ASN A 146 -17.37 20.90 -11.83
N ILE A 147 -16.60 21.76 -12.50
CA ILE A 147 -15.73 22.75 -11.85
C ILE A 147 -16.53 23.98 -11.40
N GLU A 148 -17.71 24.20 -11.98
CA GLU A 148 -18.55 25.35 -11.67
C GLU A 148 -19.18 25.22 -10.28
N ASN A 149 -18.84 26.15 -9.38
CA ASN A 149 -19.44 26.34 -8.05
C ASN A 149 -19.29 25.20 -7.02
N ILE A 150 -18.21 24.41 -7.08
CA ILE A 150 -17.90 23.38 -6.07
C ILE A 150 -16.57 23.67 -5.38
N ASP A 151 -16.57 23.64 -4.05
CA ASP A 151 -15.35 23.72 -3.24
C ASP A 151 -14.41 22.55 -3.55
N LEU A 152 -13.14 22.86 -3.81
CA LEU A 152 -12.15 21.85 -4.18
C LEU A 152 -11.55 21.18 -2.94
N LEU A 153 -11.37 19.86 -3.02
CA LEU A 153 -10.60 19.12 -2.03
C LEU A 153 -9.14 19.60 -2.03
N CYS A 154 -8.65 20.07 -0.88
CA CYS A 154 -7.24 20.44 -0.70
C CYS A 154 -6.27 19.25 -0.86
N ARG A 155 -6.75 18.02 -0.60
CA ARG A 155 -5.99 16.78 -0.71
C ARG A 155 -6.79 15.78 -1.55
N PRO A 156 -6.71 15.86 -2.89
CA PRO A 156 -7.49 15.01 -3.77
C PRO A 156 -6.92 13.58 -3.89
N TYR A 157 -5.67 13.38 -3.48
CA TYR A 157 -5.01 12.07 -3.51
C TYR A 157 -5.13 11.36 -2.16
N ILE A 158 -5.59 10.11 -2.20
CA ILE A 158 -5.83 9.29 -1.00
C ILE A 158 -5.33 7.87 -1.25
N ARG A 159 -4.50 7.34 -0.35
CA ARG A 159 -4.22 5.90 -0.27
C ARG A 159 -5.11 5.28 0.79
N CYS A 160 -5.88 4.26 0.44
CA CYS A 160 -6.80 3.60 1.37
C CYS A 160 -6.93 2.10 1.07
N PRO A 161 -7.47 1.28 2.00
CA PRO A 161 -7.72 -0.13 1.73
C PRO A 161 -8.67 -0.31 0.54
N ALA A 162 -8.34 -1.22 -0.38
CA ALA A 162 -9.14 -1.55 -1.55
C ALA A 162 -10.51 -2.17 -1.18
N LYS A 163 -10.62 -2.75 0.01
CA LYS A 163 -11.90 -3.23 0.58
C LYS A 163 -12.82 -2.11 1.07
N MET A 164 -12.34 -0.85 1.13
CA MET A 164 -13.16 0.31 1.45
C MET A 164 -14.28 0.45 0.42
N THR A 165 -15.47 0.85 0.86
CA THR A 165 -16.63 1.04 -0.02
C THR A 165 -16.81 2.50 -0.42
N ILE A 166 -17.54 2.73 -1.51
CA ILE A 166 -17.91 4.08 -1.96
C ILE A 166 -18.63 4.86 -0.87
N LYS A 167 -19.45 4.22 -0.01
CA LYS A 167 -20.06 4.89 1.15
C LYS A 167 -19.05 5.63 2.01
N LEU A 168 -17.86 5.06 2.25
CA LEU A 168 -16.83 5.72 3.05
C LEU A 168 -16.16 6.86 2.28
N VAL A 169 -16.01 6.74 0.95
CA VAL A 169 -15.55 7.83 0.09
C VAL A 169 -16.54 9.00 0.11
N LYS A 170 -17.84 8.73 -0.03
CA LYS A 170 -18.92 9.73 0.10
C LYS A 170 -18.84 10.47 1.42
N LYS A 171 -18.70 9.73 2.54
CA LYS A 171 -18.55 10.31 3.89
C LYS A 171 -17.30 11.19 4.01
N PHE A 172 -16.17 10.77 3.43
CA PHE A 172 -14.95 11.57 3.42
C PHE A 172 -15.15 12.89 2.68
N VAL A 173 -15.70 12.86 1.46
CA VAL A 173 -15.96 14.06 0.66
C VAL A 173 -16.93 14.99 1.39
N SER A 174 -18.02 14.43 1.92
CA SER A 174 -19.02 15.17 2.71
C SER A 174 -18.40 15.85 3.94
N LEU A 175 -17.59 15.14 4.71
CA LEU A 175 -16.87 15.71 5.85
C LEU A 175 -15.91 16.84 5.44
N LYS A 176 -15.25 16.72 4.28
CA LYS A 176 -14.26 17.71 3.82
C LYS A 176 -14.88 18.96 3.19
N LEU A 177 -15.95 18.81 2.43
CA LEU A 177 -16.57 19.90 1.68
C LEU A 177 -17.78 20.49 2.41
N LEU A 178 -18.65 19.64 2.95
CA LEU A 178 -19.88 20.07 3.62
C LEU A 178 -19.71 20.25 5.13
N LYS A 179 -18.57 19.83 5.70
CA LYS A 179 -18.27 19.84 7.14
C LYS A 179 -19.29 19.05 7.98
N ASP A 180 -20.07 18.16 7.36
CA ASP A 180 -21.06 17.31 8.02
C ASP A 180 -21.09 15.93 7.37
N ILE A 181 -20.61 14.92 8.10
CA ILE A 181 -20.56 13.53 7.64
C ILE A 181 -21.94 12.92 7.37
N LYS A 182 -23.02 13.46 7.95
CA LYS A 182 -24.38 12.93 7.79
C LYS A 182 -24.95 13.24 6.40
N ARG A 183 -24.42 14.26 5.73
CA ARG A 183 -24.82 14.69 4.39
C ARG A 183 -24.11 13.91 3.28
N TYR A 184 -23.64 12.69 3.57
CA TYR A 184 -22.91 11.89 2.59
C TYR A 184 -23.82 11.36 1.47
N ASP A 185 -25.13 11.33 1.68
CA ASP A 185 -26.11 10.93 0.66
C ASP A 185 -26.27 12.00 -0.43
N GLU A 186 -25.94 13.27 -0.15
CA GLU A 186 -25.89 14.36 -1.14
C GLU A 186 -24.66 14.29 -2.07
N ILE A 187 -23.67 13.45 -1.74
CA ILE A 187 -22.51 13.27 -2.60
C ILE A 187 -22.85 12.23 -3.67
N GLU A 188 -22.41 12.42 -4.89
CA GLU A 188 -22.39 11.38 -5.93
C GLU A 188 -20.95 11.12 -6.34
N ILE A 189 -20.59 9.85 -6.53
CA ILE A 189 -19.24 9.45 -6.96
C ILE A 189 -19.36 8.73 -8.30
N PHE A 190 -18.51 9.11 -9.25
CA PHE A 190 -18.48 8.60 -10.60
C PHE A 190 -17.13 7.97 -10.92
N CYS A 191 -17.16 6.93 -11.76
CA CYS A 191 -15.99 6.39 -12.46
C CYS A 191 -16.36 6.23 -13.93
N ASP A 192 -15.55 6.74 -14.85
CA ASP A 192 -15.82 6.66 -16.29
C ASP A 192 -17.24 7.11 -16.69
N LYS A 193 -17.76 8.16 -16.04
CA LYS A 193 -19.11 8.76 -16.21
C LYS A 193 -20.28 7.93 -15.66
N GLU A 194 -20.04 6.78 -15.05
CA GLU A 194 -21.07 5.99 -14.38
C GLU A 194 -21.12 6.30 -12.88
N ILE A 195 -22.33 6.41 -12.32
CA ILE A 195 -22.55 6.57 -10.88
C ILE A 195 -22.23 5.24 -10.17
N LEU A 196 -21.46 5.33 -9.09
CA LEU A 196 -21.08 4.17 -8.30
C LEU A 196 -22.02 3.93 -7.10
N GLY A 197 -22.46 2.67 -6.96
CA GLY A 197 -23.26 2.23 -5.83
C GLY A 197 -22.49 2.30 -4.50
N LYS A 198 -23.18 2.65 -3.42
CA LYS A 198 -22.59 2.87 -2.08
C LYS A 198 -21.87 1.63 -1.50
N ASP A 199 -22.30 0.44 -1.90
CA ASP A 199 -21.80 -0.84 -1.39
C ASP A 199 -20.68 -1.43 -2.27
N HIS A 200 -20.37 -0.80 -3.41
CA HIS A 200 -19.23 -1.21 -4.23
C HIS A 200 -17.92 -0.95 -3.49
N THR A 201 -17.03 -1.95 -3.48
CA THR A 201 -15.66 -1.81 -2.98
C THR A 201 -14.77 -1.17 -4.04
N LEU A 202 -13.72 -0.48 -3.61
CA LEU A 202 -12.75 0.13 -4.53
C LEU A 202 -12.00 -0.92 -5.36
N GLU A 203 -11.75 -2.10 -4.79
CA GLU A 203 -11.22 -3.26 -5.50
C GLU A 203 -12.13 -3.68 -6.67
N PHE A 204 -13.43 -3.84 -6.41
CA PHE A 204 -14.39 -4.19 -7.45
C PHE A 204 -14.40 -3.14 -8.58
N ILE A 205 -14.40 -1.86 -8.23
CA ILE A 205 -14.39 -0.76 -9.20
C ILE A 205 -13.11 -0.77 -10.03
N ASN A 206 -11.95 -0.94 -9.39
CA ASN A 206 -10.66 -0.99 -10.07
C ASN A 206 -10.55 -2.18 -11.04
N LEU A 207 -11.19 -3.31 -10.72
CA LEU A 207 -11.17 -4.51 -11.56
C LEU A 207 -12.17 -4.44 -12.73
N THR A 208 -13.34 -3.84 -12.52
CA THR A 208 -14.48 -3.98 -13.44
C THR A 208 -14.85 -2.71 -14.21
N LYS A 209 -14.55 -1.52 -13.66
CA LYS A 209 -15.02 -0.23 -14.18
C LYS A 209 -13.90 0.72 -14.61
N HIS A 210 -12.66 0.45 -14.24
CA HIS A 210 -11.53 1.30 -14.59
C HIS A 210 -10.91 0.90 -15.93
N THR A 211 -11.27 1.64 -16.99
CA THR A 211 -10.85 1.31 -18.37
C THR A 211 -9.34 1.46 -18.61
N ASN A 212 -8.68 2.42 -17.96
CA ASN A 212 -7.25 2.71 -18.19
C ASN A 212 -6.30 1.83 -17.36
N LYS A 213 -6.80 1.14 -16.31
CA LYS A 213 -6.02 0.27 -15.36
C LYS A 213 -4.70 0.88 -14.84
N LYS A 214 -4.49 2.19 -14.97
CA LYS A 214 -3.29 2.91 -14.53
C LYS A 214 -3.57 3.61 -13.20
N ALA A 215 -2.75 3.36 -12.18
CA ALA A 215 -2.85 4.08 -10.92
C ALA A 215 -2.53 5.58 -11.10
N PRO A 216 -3.20 6.49 -10.36
CA PRO A 216 -4.25 6.23 -9.37
C PRO A 216 -5.64 5.98 -10.00
N LEU A 217 -6.53 5.29 -9.29
CA LEU A 217 -7.94 5.16 -9.67
C LEU A 217 -8.60 6.54 -9.59
N LEU A 218 -8.99 7.07 -10.75
CA LEU A 218 -9.62 8.38 -10.86
C LEU A 218 -11.12 8.28 -10.60
N LEU A 219 -11.59 8.96 -9.56
CA LEU A 219 -13.01 9.09 -9.26
C LEU A 219 -13.42 10.55 -9.29
N PHE A 220 -14.63 10.82 -9.73
CA PHE A 220 -15.20 12.16 -9.74
C PHE A 220 -16.28 12.28 -8.68
N TYR A 221 -16.38 13.43 -8.01
CA TYR A 221 -17.44 13.71 -7.06
C TYR A 221 -18.33 14.86 -7.52
N ASN A 222 -19.61 14.79 -7.19
CA ASN A 222 -20.56 15.87 -7.34
C ASN A 222 -21.32 16.07 -6.02
N ILE A 223 -21.83 17.28 -5.80
CA ILE A 223 -22.69 17.60 -4.65
C ILE A 223 -24.08 17.89 -5.20
N CYS A 224 -25.02 16.99 -4.96
CA CYS A 224 -26.42 17.17 -5.28
C CYS A 224 -27.05 18.06 -4.21
N ARG A 225 -27.24 19.35 -4.52
CA ARG A 225 -28.06 20.22 -3.70
C ARG A 225 -29.50 19.73 -3.80
N ILE A 226 -29.98 19.02 -2.78
CA ILE A 226 -31.39 18.71 -2.65
C ILE A 226 -32.07 20.06 -2.35
N SER A 227 -32.78 20.58 -3.34
CA SER A 227 -33.69 21.73 -3.22
C SER A 227 -34.93 21.37 -2.43
#